data_AF-A0AAJ2GRA6-F1
#
_entry.id   AF-A0AAJ2GRA6-F1
#
_cell.length_a   1.000
_cell.length_b   1.000
_cell.length_c   1.000
_cell.angle_alpha   90.00
_cell.angle_beta   90.00
_cell.angle_gamma   90.00
#
_symmetry.space_group_name_H-M   'P 1'
#
loop_
_entity.id
_entity.type
_entity.pdbx_description
1 polymer ?
#
loop_
_entity_poly.entity_id
_entity_poly.type
_entity_poly.pdbx_seq_one_letter_code
_entity_poly.pdbx_strand_id
1 'polypeptide(L)'
;MADIELPRPFAFDEFYAMLKKYVNDPKAREALANYDAEAIEGRGQLDDSSTSSELAYDADGIFQQIGWSILVSHGWPIYYDMIQSTGQNHELQMEFLSAAGNFRSIAKLLIRGRKEDDLPRWLREGDTFPDKNFDIYDPASVLRLLRMWSEKHPRHQPYTLTASESAQSPD
;
A
#
# COMPACT_ATOMS: atom_id res chain seq x y z
N MET A 1 10.85 13.98 -25.99
CA MET A 1 10.06 13.45 -24.87
C MET A 1 10.99 13.35 -23.70
N ALA A 2 10.62 13.86 -22.53
CA ALA A 2 11.45 13.65 -21.34
C ALA A 2 11.46 12.15 -21.05
N ASP A 3 12.64 11.57 -20.84
CA ASP A 3 12.73 10.21 -20.34
C ASP A 3 12.04 10.18 -18.98
N ILE A 4 11.00 9.36 -18.86
CA ILE A 4 10.35 9.15 -17.58
C ILE A 4 11.12 8.10 -16.85
N GLU A 5 11.72 8.55 -15.76
CA GLU A 5 12.35 7.71 -14.78
C GLU A 5 11.32 7.38 -13.69
N LEU A 6 11.59 6.28 -12.97
CA LEU A 6 10.85 6.01 -11.75
C LEU A 6 10.92 7.22 -10.80
N PRO A 7 9.83 7.54 -10.08
CA PRO A 7 9.87 8.57 -9.06
C PRO A 7 10.91 8.17 -8.03
N ARG A 8 11.61 9.16 -7.47
CA ARG A 8 12.53 8.88 -6.36
C ARG A 8 11.77 8.14 -5.25
N PRO A 9 12.41 7.18 -4.57
CA PRO A 9 11.90 6.68 -3.32
C PRO A 9 11.76 7.82 -2.29
N PHE A 10 10.79 7.68 -1.39
CA PHE A 10 10.56 8.61 -0.29
C PHE A 10 11.51 8.32 0.87
N ALA A 11 12.06 9.37 1.49
CA ALA A 11 12.74 9.21 2.76
C ALA A 11 11.73 8.76 3.84
N PHE A 12 12.21 8.13 4.92
CA PHE A 12 11.35 7.61 5.99
C PHE A 12 10.33 8.63 6.50
N ASP A 13 10.76 9.84 6.88
CA ASP A 13 9.86 10.87 7.44
C ASP A 13 8.75 11.27 6.48
N GLU A 14 9.07 11.39 5.19
CA GLU A 14 8.10 11.71 4.13
C GLU A 14 7.11 10.57 3.95
N PHE A 15 7.62 9.35 3.82
CA PHE A 15 6.79 8.15 3.67
C PHE A 15 5.88 7.94 4.88
N TYR A 16 6.40 8.18 6.08
CA TYR A 16 5.66 8.07 7.33
C TYR A 16 4.51 9.09 7.38
N ALA A 17 4.76 10.34 6.99
CA ALA A 17 3.70 11.35 6.89
C ALA A 17 2.61 10.96 5.88
N MET A 18 3.01 10.41 4.72
CA MET A 18 2.09 9.92 3.70
C MET A 18 1.23 8.75 4.21
N LEU A 19 1.84 7.78 4.90
CA LEU A 19 1.12 6.67 5.52
C LEU A 19 0.12 7.18 6.56
N LYS A 20 0.54 8.10 7.45
CA LYS A 20 -0.37 8.70 8.45
C LYS A 20 -1.55 9.39 7.81
N LYS A 21 -1.36 10.10 6.69
CA LYS A 21 -2.46 10.71 5.94
C LYS A 21 -3.42 9.64 5.44
N TYR A 22 -2.90 8.56 4.87
CA TYR A 22 -3.72 7.53 4.26
C TYR A 22 -4.53 6.72 5.29
N VAL A 23 -3.88 6.25 6.36
CA VAL A 23 -4.50 5.39 7.39
C VAL A 23 -5.53 6.12 8.25
N ASN A 24 -5.44 7.45 8.32
CA ASN A 24 -6.38 8.31 9.03
C ASN A 24 -7.44 8.93 8.11
N ASP A 25 -7.39 8.68 6.79
CA ASP A 25 -8.43 9.15 5.87
C ASP A 25 -9.74 8.36 6.12
N PRO A 26 -10.84 9.01 6.53
CA PRO A 26 -12.09 8.32 6.80
C PRO A 26 -12.63 7.56 5.58
N LYS A 27 -12.45 8.10 4.38
CA LYS A 27 -12.91 7.45 3.14
C LYS A 27 -12.08 6.23 2.80
N ALA A 28 -10.76 6.27 3.03
CA ALA A 28 -9.92 5.09 2.84
C ALA A 28 -10.32 3.95 3.79
N ARG A 29 -10.61 4.29 5.05
CA ARG A 29 -11.04 3.32 6.07
C ARG A 29 -12.41 2.73 5.74
N GLU A 30 -13.36 3.56 5.33
CA GLU A 30 -14.69 3.14 4.91
C GLU A 30 -14.63 2.25 3.66
N ALA A 31 -13.88 2.66 2.64
CA ALA A 31 -13.66 1.88 1.43
C ALA A 31 -13.06 0.50 1.74
N LEU A 32 -12.01 0.44 2.57
CA LEU A 32 -11.42 -0.85 2.94
C LEU A 32 -12.39 -1.71 3.77
N ALA A 33 -13.17 -1.12 4.67
CA ALA A 33 -14.17 -1.85 5.45
C ALA A 33 -15.29 -2.43 4.57
N ASN A 34 -15.76 -1.69 3.57
CA ASN A 34 -16.76 -2.17 2.62
C ASN A 34 -16.22 -3.31 1.75
N TYR A 35 -14.97 -3.18 1.28
CA TYR A 35 -14.29 -4.26 0.56
C TYR A 35 -14.15 -5.51 1.42
N ASP A 36 -13.70 -5.36 2.67
CA ASP A 36 -13.52 -6.46 3.61
C ASP A 36 -14.86 -7.15 3.91
N ALA A 37 -15.95 -6.40 4.07
CA ALA A 37 -17.29 -6.96 4.29
C ALA A 37 -17.76 -7.81 3.10
N GLU A 38 -17.59 -7.31 1.88
CA GLU A 38 -17.93 -8.07 0.67
C GLU A 38 -17.07 -9.32 0.53
N ALA A 39 -15.79 -9.23 0.86
CA ALA A 39 -14.89 -10.38 0.79
C ALA A 39 -15.23 -11.48 1.80
N ILE A 40 -15.64 -11.11 3.02
CA ILE A 40 -16.15 -12.07 4.03
C ILE A 40 -17.35 -12.85 3.50
N GLU A 41 -18.20 -12.17 2.74
CA GLU A 41 -19.36 -12.76 2.09
C GLU A 41 -19.03 -13.53 0.79
N GLY A 42 -17.76 -13.68 0.45
CA GLY A 42 -17.30 -14.38 -0.76
C GLY A 42 -17.46 -13.58 -2.05
N ARG A 43 -17.64 -12.25 -1.94
CA ARG A 43 -17.87 -11.32 -3.06
C ARG A 43 -16.69 -10.37 -3.36
N GLY A 44 -15.50 -10.67 -2.84
CA GLY A 44 -14.32 -9.79 -2.88
C GLY A 44 -13.27 -10.12 -3.94
N GLN A 45 -13.53 -11.11 -4.81
CA GLN A 45 -12.55 -11.61 -5.77
C GLN A 45 -12.54 -10.74 -7.04
N LEU A 46 -11.78 -9.64 -7.00
CA LEU A 46 -11.87 -8.57 -7.99
C LEU A 46 -11.56 -8.98 -9.45
N ASP A 47 -10.82 -10.06 -9.64
CA ASP A 47 -10.45 -10.62 -10.94
C ASP A 47 -11.46 -11.65 -11.48
N ASP A 48 -12.42 -12.07 -10.65
CA ASP A 48 -13.48 -13.01 -11.02
C ASP A 48 -14.85 -12.32 -10.93
N SER A 49 -15.39 -11.96 -12.09
CA SER A 49 -16.69 -11.28 -12.18
C SER A 49 -17.88 -12.11 -11.68
N SER A 50 -17.71 -13.41 -11.44
CA SER A 50 -18.75 -14.26 -10.83
C SER A 50 -18.79 -14.16 -9.30
N THR A 51 -17.70 -13.69 -8.69
CA THR A 51 -17.49 -13.60 -7.24
C THR A 51 -17.02 -12.20 -6.83
N SER A 52 -17.08 -11.21 -7.71
CA SER A 52 -16.87 -9.79 -7.41
C SER A 52 -18.20 -9.06 -7.42
N SER A 53 -18.55 -8.38 -6.32
CA SER A 53 -19.66 -7.42 -6.36
C SER A 53 -19.20 -6.08 -6.91
N GLU A 54 -20.14 -5.32 -7.48
CA GLU A 54 -19.93 -3.92 -7.85
C GLU A 54 -19.44 -3.09 -6.65
N LEU A 55 -19.99 -3.37 -5.46
CA LEU A 55 -19.57 -2.71 -4.22
C LEU A 55 -18.11 -3.04 -3.86
N ALA A 56 -17.67 -4.29 -4.00
CA ALA A 56 -16.28 -4.66 -3.75
C ALA A 56 -15.33 -3.97 -4.74
N TYR A 57 -15.71 -3.91 -6.01
CA TYR A 57 -14.94 -3.26 -7.06
C TYR A 57 -14.80 -1.75 -6.83
N ASP A 58 -15.90 -1.06 -6.54
CA ASP A 58 -15.92 0.36 -6.25
C ASP A 58 -15.15 0.69 -4.97
N ALA A 59 -15.31 -0.14 -3.94
CA ALA A 59 -14.61 0.01 -2.67
C ALA A 59 -13.08 -0.11 -2.84
N ASP A 60 -12.58 -1.15 -3.53
CA ASP A 60 -11.15 -1.22 -3.83
C ASP A 60 -10.73 -0.03 -4.69
N GLY A 61 -11.48 0.30 -5.76
CA GLY A 61 -11.19 1.44 -6.63
C GLY A 61 -11.01 2.77 -5.89
N ILE A 62 -11.93 3.10 -4.96
CA ILE A 62 -11.84 4.29 -4.11
C ILE A 62 -10.59 4.23 -3.25
N PHE A 63 -10.30 3.09 -2.62
CA PHE A 63 -9.10 2.91 -1.82
C PHE A 63 -7.84 3.16 -2.67
N GLN A 64 -7.72 2.49 -3.83
CA GLN A 64 -6.58 2.65 -4.75
C GLN A 64 -6.40 4.11 -5.17
N GLN A 65 -7.50 4.81 -5.49
CA GLN A 65 -7.50 6.20 -5.93
C GLN A 65 -6.99 7.17 -4.85
N ILE A 66 -7.38 6.97 -3.58
CA ILE A 66 -6.89 7.78 -2.46
C ILE A 66 -5.38 7.59 -2.31
N GLY A 67 -4.90 6.33 -2.32
CA GLY A 67 -3.48 6.03 -2.25
C GLY A 67 -2.69 6.68 -3.39
N TRP A 68 -3.18 6.61 -4.62
CA TRP A 68 -2.54 7.27 -5.76
C TRP A 68 -2.54 8.79 -5.63
N SER A 69 -3.63 9.38 -5.16
CA SER A 69 -3.72 10.84 -4.96
C SER A 69 -2.70 11.35 -3.92
N ILE A 70 -2.41 10.55 -2.89
CA ILE A 70 -1.36 10.86 -1.92
C ILE A 70 0.02 10.83 -2.60
N LEU A 71 0.33 9.80 -3.39
CA LEU A 71 1.59 9.72 -4.15
C LEU A 71 1.76 10.93 -5.08
N VAL A 72 0.70 11.31 -5.81
CA VAL A 72 0.69 12.48 -6.71
C VAL A 72 0.98 13.76 -5.95
N SER A 73 0.40 13.94 -4.76
CA SER A 73 0.68 15.12 -3.92
C SER A 73 2.14 15.21 -3.44
N HIS A 74 2.91 14.12 -3.61
CA HIS A 74 4.34 14.03 -3.31
C HIS A 74 5.22 13.87 -4.57
N GLY A 75 4.70 14.27 -5.73
CA GLY A 75 5.49 14.40 -6.96
C GLY A 75 5.45 13.19 -7.90
N TRP A 76 4.62 12.19 -7.62
CA TRP A 76 4.35 11.13 -8.62
C TRP A 76 3.48 11.67 -9.76
N PRO A 77 3.61 11.11 -10.97
CA PRO A 77 2.70 11.43 -12.07
C PRO A 77 1.27 11.00 -11.74
N ILE A 78 0.28 11.73 -12.28
CA ILE A 78 -1.10 11.25 -12.27
C ILE A 78 -1.17 9.94 -13.06
N TYR A 79 -2.10 9.06 -12.69
CA TYR A 79 -2.18 7.70 -13.25
C TYR A 79 -2.29 7.71 -14.78
N TYR A 80 -3.10 8.61 -15.32
CA TYR A 80 -3.27 8.75 -16.77
C TYR A 80 -1.96 9.11 -17.47
N ASP A 81 -1.25 10.12 -16.96
CA ASP A 81 0.03 10.56 -17.52
C ASP A 81 1.09 9.47 -17.40
N MET A 82 1.12 8.73 -16.28
CA MET A 82 1.99 7.56 -16.13
C MET A 82 1.72 6.53 -17.23
N ILE A 83 0.47 6.10 -17.44
CA ILE A 83 0.12 5.12 -18.46
C ILE A 83 0.46 5.60 -19.88
N GLN A 84 0.14 6.85 -20.22
CA GLN A 84 0.43 7.40 -21.54
C GLN A 84 1.93 7.42 -21.82
N SER A 85 2.70 7.74 -20.80
CA SER A 85 4.10 8.04 -20.96
C SER A 85 5.01 6.81 -20.82
N THR A 86 4.56 5.80 -20.08
CA THR A 86 5.15 4.45 -20.09
C THR A 86 4.62 3.58 -21.23
N GLY A 87 3.80 4.12 -22.14
CA GLY A 87 2.90 3.34 -23.02
C GLY A 87 3.51 2.19 -23.85
N GLN A 88 4.81 2.20 -24.15
CA GLN A 88 5.51 1.04 -24.75
C GLN A 88 6.53 0.36 -23.83
N ASN A 89 6.83 0.95 -22.67
CA ASN A 89 7.71 0.40 -21.66
C ASN A 89 6.89 -0.28 -20.55
N HIS A 90 6.43 -1.49 -20.85
CA HIS A 90 5.64 -2.29 -19.91
C HIS A 90 6.39 -2.60 -18.61
N GLU A 91 7.70 -2.80 -18.68
CA GLU A 91 8.53 -3.05 -17.50
C GLU A 91 8.47 -1.86 -16.54
N LEU A 92 8.75 -0.65 -17.03
CA LEU A 92 8.65 0.58 -16.24
C LEU A 92 7.25 0.79 -15.67
N GLN A 93 6.20 0.57 -16.48
CA GLN A 93 4.82 0.64 -16.02
C GLN A 93 4.58 -0.30 -14.82
N MET A 94 5.06 -1.54 -14.90
CA MET A 94 4.93 -2.51 -13.83
C MET A 94 5.72 -2.11 -12.58
N GLU A 95 6.85 -1.43 -12.72
CA GLU A 95 7.60 -0.90 -11.57
C GLU A 95 6.82 0.20 -10.84
N PHE A 96 6.21 1.15 -11.57
CA PHE A 96 5.32 2.16 -11.00
C PHE A 96 4.15 1.52 -10.25
N LEU A 97 3.48 0.57 -10.89
CA LEU A 97 2.32 -0.12 -10.32
C LEU A 97 2.69 -0.93 -9.08
N SER A 98 3.85 -1.59 -9.09
CA SER A 98 4.35 -2.39 -7.97
C SER A 98 4.72 -1.50 -6.77
N ALA A 99 5.42 -0.39 -6.99
CA ALA A 99 5.80 0.51 -5.90
C ALA A 99 4.59 1.21 -5.28
N ALA A 100 3.62 1.64 -6.10
CA ALA A 100 2.36 2.16 -5.60
C ALA A 100 1.52 1.07 -4.91
N GLY A 101 1.59 -0.17 -5.40
CA GLY A 101 1.00 -1.36 -4.79
C GLY A 101 1.53 -1.56 -3.36
N ASN A 102 2.85 -1.56 -3.19
CA ASN A 102 3.49 -1.68 -1.88
C ASN A 102 3.04 -0.59 -0.90
N PHE A 103 2.96 0.67 -1.33
CA PHE A 103 2.44 1.76 -0.48
C PHE A 103 1.02 1.45 0.03
N ARG A 104 0.15 0.95 -0.85
CA ARG A 104 -1.24 0.65 -0.53
C ARG A 104 -1.38 -0.61 0.32
N SER A 105 -0.58 -1.65 0.07
CA SER A 105 -0.58 -2.86 0.89
C SER A 105 -0.13 -2.59 2.31
N ILE A 106 0.92 -1.77 2.50
CA ILE A 106 1.34 -1.30 3.83
C ILE A 106 0.19 -0.54 4.52
N ALA A 107 -0.52 0.33 3.80
CA ALA A 107 -1.68 1.03 4.36
C ALA A 107 -2.86 0.09 4.70
N LYS A 108 -3.17 -0.90 3.86
CA LYS A 108 -4.19 -1.92 4.15
C LYS A 108 -3.85 -2.67 5.44
N LEU A 109 -2.60 -3.10 5.57
CA LEU A 109 -2.09 -3.77 6.76
C LEU A 109 -2.26 -2.91 8.02
N LEU A 110 -1.91 -1.63 7.94
CA LEU A 110 -2.03 -0.69 9.05
C LEU A 110 -3.48 -0.41 9.46
N ILE A 111 -4.40 -0.30 8.50
CA ILE A 111 -5.83 -0.04 8.78
C ILE A 111 -6.50 -1.30 9.36
N ARG A 112 -6.22 -2.48 8.77
CA ARG A 112 -6.76 -3.75 9.24
C ARG A 112 -6.20 -4.11 10.62
N GLY A 113 -4.95 -3.75 10.89
CA GLY A 113 -4.26 -4.13 12.12
C GLY A 113 -4.32 -5.65 12.33
N ARG A 114 -4.57 -6.08 13.57
CA ARG A 114 -4.69 -7.49 13.97
C ARG A 114 -6.04 -8.16 13.64
N LYS A 115 -6.81 -7.67 12.66
CA LYS A 115 -8.10 -8.29 12.27
C LYS A 115 -7.91 -9.56 11.43
N GLU A 116 -7.04 -10.47 11.87
CA GLU A 116 -6.65 -11.67 11.12
C GLU A 116 -7.73 -12.76 11.14
N ASP A 117 -8.63 -12.76 12.13
CA ASP A 117 -9.56 -13.87 12.32
C ASP A 117 -10.87 -13.73 11.51
N ASP A 118 -11.30 -12.51 11.22
CA ASP A 118 -12.57 -12.24 10.54
C ASP A 118 -12.44 -12.26 9.00
N LEU A 119 -11.24 -12.09 8.44
CA LEU A 119 -11.04 -12.02 6.99
C LEU A 119 -10.89 -13.41 6.36
N PRO A 120 -11.27 -13.62 5.08
CA PRO A 120 -10.92 -14.82 4.32
C PRO A 120 -9.41 -15.07 4.29
N ARG A 121 -8.97 -16.34 4.34
CA ARG A 121 -7.54 -16.70 4.40
C ARG A 121 -6.70 -16.10 3.26
N TRP A 122 -7.29 -15.95 2.07
CA TRP A 122 -6.63 -15.34 0.92
C TRP A 122 -6.46 -13.81 1.05
N LEU A 123 -7.25 -13.15 1.90
CA LEU A 123 -7.08 -11.74 2.29
C LEU A 123 -6.21 -11.54 3.52
N ARG A 124 -5.97 -12.60 4.29
CA ARG A 124 -4.94 -12.66 5.33
C ARG A 124 -3.53 -12.78 4.70
N GLU A 125 -3.35 -12.27 3.49
CA GLU A 125 -2.08 -12.25 2.75
C GLU A 125 -0.93 -12.14 3.73
N GLY A 126 0.01 -13.11 3.72
CA GLY A 126 1.37 -13.21 4.30
C GLY A 126 1.95 -12.20 5.30
N ASP A 127 1.15 -11.32 5.87
CA ASP A 127 1.43 -10.00 6.42
C ASP A 127 0.81 -9.92 7.81
N THR A 128 0.88 -11.01 8.56
CA THR A 128 0.72 -10.91 10.00
C THR A 128 1.83 -9.98 10.48
N PHE A 129 1.47 -8.74 10.84
CA PHE A 129 2.41 -7.83 11.45
C PHE A 129 2.58 -8.29 12.91
N PRO A 130 3.71 -8.91 13.26
CA PRO A 130 3.79 -9.68 14.50
C PRO A 130 3.87 -8.79 15.74
N ASP A 131 4.11 -7.49 15.59
CA ASP A 131 4.35 -6.58 16.70
C ASP A 131 3.08 -6.32 17.52
N LYS A 132 3.09 -6.77 18.79
CA LYS A 132 1.98 -6.62 19.75
C LYS A 132 1.86 -5.20 20.28
N ASN A 133 2.92 -4.42 20.14
CA ASN A 133 3.02 -3.06 20.66
C ASN A 133 3.04 -2.03 19.52
N PHE A 134 2.50 -2.39 18.35
CA PHE A 134 2.45 -1.47 17.21
C PHE A 134 1.62 -0.23 17.51
N ASP A 135 2.19 0.94 17.23
CA ASP A 135 1.47 2.21 17.21
C ASP A 135 1.84 2.99 15.94
N ILE A 136 0.84 3.34 15.13
CA ILE A 136 1.04 4.18 13.93
C ILE A 136 1.49 5.61 14.27
N TYR A 137 1.26 6.06 15.51
CA TYR A 137 1.75 7.35 16.00
C TYR A 137 3.17 7.28 16.56
N ASP A 138 3.75 6.08 16.69
CA ASP A 138 5.15 5.86 17.04
C ASP A 138 6.00 5.62 15.77
N PRO A 139 6.93 6.53 15.41
CA PRO A 139 7.82 6.34 14.28
C PRO A 139 8.64 5.05 14.36
N ALA A 140 9.05 4.62 15.56
CA ALA A 140 9.84 3.40 15.70
C ALA A 140 9.04 2.15 15.32
N SER A 141 7.76 2.12 15.67
CA SER A 141 6.82 1.06 15.28
C SER A 141 6.63 0.98 13.76
N VAL A 142 6.49 2.12 13.09
CA VAL A 142 6.42 2.15 11.62
C VAL A 142 7.74 1.73 10.99
N LEU A 143 8.88 2.17 11.54
CA LEU A 143 10.18 1.78 11.03
C LEU A 143 10.41 0.25 11.12
N ARG A 144 9.99 -0.39 12.22
CA ARG A 144 10.02 -1.86 12.35
C ARG A 144 9.16 -2.54 11.28
N LEU A 145 7.97 -2.00 11.00
CA LEU A 145 7.12 -2.49 9.91
C LEU A 145 7.81 -2.41 8.54
N LEU A 146 8.40 -1.26 8.21
CA LEU A 146 9.04 -1.05 6.91
C LEU A 146 10.27 -1.95 6.73
N ARG A 147 11.04 -2.21 7.79
CA ARG A 147 12.14 -3.19 7.76
C ARG A 147 11.63 -4.59 7.41
N MET A 148 10.65 -5.08 8.16
CA MET A 148 10.04 -6.40 7.91
C MET A 148 9.44 -6.48 6.48
N TRP A 149 8.79 -5.41 6.04
CA TRP A 149 8.21 -5.33 4.69
C TRP A 149 9.29 -5.41 3.62
N SER A 150 10.40 -4.67 3.78
CA SER A 150 11.52 -4.69 2.84
C SER A 150 12.21 -6.06 2.77
N GLU A 151 12.28 -6.80 3.88
CA GLU A 151 12.81 -8.17 3.90
C GLU A 151 11.93 -9.14 3.10
N LYS A 152 10.60 -9.03 3.22
CA LYS A 152 9.63 -9.87 2.49
C LYS A 152 9.47 -9.45 1.03
N HIS A 153 9.57 -8.16 0.75
CA HIS A 153 9.35 -7.55 -0.57
C HIS A 153 10.60 -6.73 -0.96
N PRO A 154 11.73 -7.34 -1.34
CA PRO A 154 13.00 -6.61 -1.50
C PRO A 154 13.05 -5.65 -2.70
N ARG A 155 12.02 -5.59 -3.53
CA ARG A 155 11.97 -4.77 -4.76
C ARG A 155 10.81 -3.80 -4.75
N HIS A 156 10.96 -2.73 -5.53
CA HIS A 156 9.93 -1.72 -5.76
C HIS A 156 9.42 -1.08 -4.47
N GLN A 157 10.31 -0.84 -3.50
CA GLN A 157 9.92 -0.10 -2.31
C GLN A 157 9.68 1.37 -2.66
N PRO A 158 8.53 1.94 -2.29
CA PRO A 158 8.27 3.36 -2.50
C PRO A 158 9.10 4.23 -1.54
N TYR A 159 9.86 3.65 -0.61
CA TYR A 159 10.68 4.34 0.36
C TYR A 159 12.13 3.84 0.36
N THR A 160 13.02 4.66 0.91
CA THR A 160 14.38 4.27 1.29
C THR A 160 14.58 4.43 2.79
N LEU A 161 15.37 3.53 3.36
CA LEU A 161 15.84 3.60 4.74
C LEU A 161 17.34 3.93 4.72
N THR A 162 17.78 4.84 5.58
CA THR A 162 19.22 5.08 5.81
C THR A 162 19.89 3.84 6.40
N ALA A 163 21.23 3.80 6.46
CA ALA A 163 21.95 2.67 7.07
C ALA A 163 21.54 2.43 8.53
N SER A 164 21.35 3.49 9.32
CA SER A 164 20.85 3.39 10.71
C SER A 164 19.40 2.91 10.78
N GLU A 165 18.57 3.33 9.83
CA GLU A 165 17.18 2.90 9.72
C GLU A 165 17.04 1.49 9.12
N SER A 166 18.05 0.99 8.40
CA SER A 166 18.06 -0.36 7.83
C SER A 166 18.62 -1.40 8.81
N ALA A 167 19.52 -0.98 9.70
CA ALA A 167 20.05 -1.85 10.73
C ALA A 167 18.92 -2.35 11.63
N GLN A 168 18.80 -3.67 11.77
CA GLN A 168 18.00 -4.24 12.86
C GLN A 168 18.60 -3.70 14.16
N SER A 169 17.79 -3.00 14.96
CA SER A 169 18.18 -2.70 16.34
C SER A 169 18.51 -4.05 17.00
N PRO A 170 19.70 -4.21 17.62
CA PRO A 170 19.94 -5.39 18.44
C PRO A 170 18.99 -5.32 19.64
N ASP A 171 18.08 -6.30 19.68
CA ASP A 171 17.11 -6.68 20.71
C ASP A 171 16.03 -5.68 21.17
#